data_AF-A0A524NM82-F1
#
_entry.id   AF-A0A524NM82-F1
#
_cell.length_a   1.000
_cell.length_b   1.000
_cell.length_c   1.000
_cell.angle_alpha   90.00
_cell.angle_beta   90.00
_cell.angle_gamma   90.00
#
_symmetry.space_group_name_H-M   'P 1'
#
loop_
_entity.id
_entity.type
_entity.pdbx_description
1 polymer ?
#
loop_
_entity_poly.entity_id
_entity_poly.type
_entity_poly.pdbx_seq_one_letter_code
_entity_poly.pdbx_strand_id
1 'polypeptide(L)' 'LSTAWEEIKESKYYNKFQDRNVLKGKCGVCEYREICGGCRNRAYAYTGDITESDPACAYIPKSLRKK' A
#
# COMPACT_ATOMS: atom_id res chain seq x y z
N LEU A 1 2.95 -12.69 -25.01
CA LEU A 1 2.50 -11.61 -24.10
C LEU A 1 1.33 -12.04 -23.21
N SER A 2 0.38 -12.87 -23.68
CA SER A 2 -0.73 -13.38 -22.85
C SER A 2 -0.28 -14.35 -21.74
N THR A 3 0.69 -15.22 -22.00
CA THR A 3 1.17 -16.23 -21.03
C THR A 3 1.81 -15.61 -19.79
N ALA A 4 2.72 -14.64 -19.98
CA ALA A 4 3.38 -13.95 -18.86
C ALA A 4 2.39 -13.20 -17.95
N TRP A 5 1.27 -12.72 -18.49
CA TRP A 5 0.25 -12.03 -17.70
C TRP A 5 -0.57 -13.00 -16.84
N GLU A 6 -0.92 -14.17 -17.36
CA GLU A 6 -1.62 -15.20 -16.58
C GLU A 6 -0.71 -15.80 -15.49
N GLU A 7 0.57 -16.02 -15.79
CA GLU A 7 1.57 -16.48 -14.80
C GLU A 7 1.72 -15.50 -13.62
N ILE A 8 1.70 -14.19 -13.88
CA ILE A 8 1.77 -13.17 -12.83
C ILE A 8 0.52 -13.21 -11.95
N LYS A 9 -0.67 -13.37 -12.54
CA LYS A 9 -1.94 -13.44 -11.77
C LYS A 9 -1.98 -14.66 -10.85
N GLU A 10 -1.50 -15.80 -11.32
CA GLU A 10 -1.45 -17.03 -10.50
C GLU A 10 -0.34 -17.00 -9.44
N SER A 11 0.61 -16.06 -9.56
CA SER A 11 1.66 -15.91 -8.55
C SER A 11 1.09 -15.45 -7.21
N LYS A 12 1.58 -16.06 -6.12
CA LYS A 12 1.27 -15.67 -4.74
C LYS A 12 1.54 -14.19 -4.41
N TYR A 13 2.31 -13.50 -5.24
CA TYR A 13 2.69 -12.11 -5.04
C TYR A 13 1.60 -11.14 -5.52
N TYR A 14 0.83 -11.51 -6.54
CA TYR A 14 -0.18 -10.63 -7.14
C TYR A 14 -1.26 -10.24 -6.12
N ASN A 15 -1.82 -11.23 -5.41
CA ASN A 15 -2.85 -10.99 -4.40
C ASN A 15 -2.33 -10.20 -3.19
N LYS A 16 -1.05 -10.38 -2.82
CA LYS A 16 -0.46 -9.72 -1.64
C LYS A 16 -0.32 -8.21 -1.80
N PHE A 17 -0.20 -7.71 -3.04
CA PHE A 17 -0.19 -6.27 -3.32
C PHE A 17 -1.59 -5.65 -3.40
N GLN A 18 -2.61 -6.48 -3.58
CA GLN A 18 -4.01 -6.04 -3.64
C GLN A 18 -4.64 -5.95 -2.24
N ASP A 19 -4.21 -6.78 -1.29
CA ASP A 19 -4.71 -6.71 0.08
C ASP A 19 -4.37 -5.36 0.72
N ARG A 20 -5.39 -4.58 1.06
CA ARG A 20 -5.25 -3.27 1.71
C ARG A 20 -5.17 -3.37 3.23
N ASN A 21 -5.50 -4.54 3.81
CA ASN A 21 -5.47 -4.75 5.25
C ASN A 21 -4.05 -4.91 5.80
N VAL A 22 -3.06 -5.17 4.93
CA VAL A 22 -1.66 -5.27 5.33
C VAL A 22 -0.99 -3.92 5.50
N LEU A 23 -1.64 -2.81 5.11
CA LEU A 23 -1.05 -1.47 5.18
C LEU A 23 -0.82 -1.04 6.63
N LYS A 24 0.39 -0.56 6.91
CA LYS A 24 0.83 -0.10 8.23
C LYS A 24 0.84 1.43 8.33
N GLY A 25 1.05 1.93 9.54
CA GLY A 25 1.16 3.35 9.84
C GLY A 25 -0.10 4.15 9.50
N LYS A 26 0.07 5.39 9.03
CA LYS A 26 -1.06 6.27 8.66
C LYS A 26 -1.93 5.68 7.55
N CYS A 27 -1.35 4.90 6.63
CA CYS A 27 -2.10 4.32 5.52
C CYS A 27 -3.06 3.20 5.98
N GLY A 28 -2.73 2.49 7.08
CA GLY A 28 -3.59 1.44 7.63
C GLY A 28 -4.90 1.94 8.25
N VAL A 29 -4.90 3.19 8.76
CA VAL A 29 -6.06 3.82 9.41
C VAL A 29 -6.70 4.95 8.58
N CYS A 30 -6.21 5.15 7.35
CA CYS A 30 -6.67 6.20 6.44
C CYS A 30 -8.06 5.88 5.90
N GLU A 31 -8.97 6.85 5.89
CA GLU A 31 -10.30 6.69 5.28
C GLU A 31 -10.25 6.42 3.77
N TYR A 32 -9.11 6.70 3.13
CA TYR A 32 -8.91 6.50 1.69
C TYR A 32 -8.18 5.20 1.34
N ARG A 33 -7.87 4.33 2.32
CA ARG A 33 -6.97 3.16 2.13
C ARG A 33 -7.37 2.21 1.00
N GLU A 34 -8.67 2.11 0.70
CA GLU A 34 -9.20 1.25 -0.37
C GLU A 34 -8.91 1.80 -1.78
N ILE A 35 -8.89 3.12 -1.91
CA ILE A 35 -8.70 3.81 -3.19
C ILE A 35 -7.24 4.24 -3.36
N CYS A 36 -6.63 4.72 -2.29
CA CYS A 36 -5.26 5.20 -2.22
C CYS A 36 -4.53 4.50 -1.09
N GLY A 37 -3.34 3.95 -1.37
CA GLY A 37 -2.42 3.55 -0.31
C GLY A 37 -1.18 4.43 -0.23
N GLY A 38 -0.93 5.29 -1.23
CA GLY A 38 0.37 5.93 -1.51
C GLY A 38 1.24 5.12 -2.49
N CYS A 39 2.49 5.52 -2.69
CA CYS A 39 3.45 4.82 -3.54
C CYS A 39 4.16 3.68 -2.78
N ARG A 40 3.88 2.44 -3.18
CA ARG A 40 4.44 1.21 -2.58
C ARG A 40 5.96 1.09 -2.79
N ASN A 41 6.45 1.39 -4.00
CA ASN A 41 7.87 1.37 -4.29
C ASN A 41 8.64 2.38 -3.43
N ARG A 42 8.05 3.55 -3.17
CA ARG A 42 8.66 4.56 -2.28
C ARG A 42 8.66 4.11 -0.83
N ALA A 43 7.56 3.53 -0.33
CA ALA A 43 7.56 2.95 1.01
C ALA A 43 8.70 1.94 1.19
N TYR A 44 8.86 1.02 0.22
CA TYR A 44 9.95 0.04 0.24
C TYR A 44 11.34 0.69 0.17
N ALA A 45 11.55 1.66 -0.74
CA ALA A 45 12.84 2.32 -0.90
C ALA A 45 13.32 3.05 0.36
N TYR A 46 12.39 3.61 1.15
CA TYR A 46 12.73 4.38 2.35
C TYR A 46 12.72 3.55 3.64
N THR A 47 11.90 2.51 3.72
CA THR A 47 11.70 1.75 4.98
C THR A 47 12.16 0.29 4.89
N GLY A 48 12.43 -0.22 3.69
CA GLY A 48 12.62 -1.65 3.44
C GLY A 48 11.33 -2.48 3.50
N ASP A 49 10.18 -1.86 3.79
CA ASP A 49 8.88 -2.53 3.88
C ASP A 49 7.87 -1.88 2.91
N ILE A 50 7.31 -2.68 2.01
CA ILE A 50 6.34 -2.22 1.01
C ILE A 50 4.96 -1.94 1.60
N THR A 51 4.68 -2.48 2.79
CA THR A 51 3.42 -2.29 3.52
C THR A 51 3.40 -1.03 4.36
N GLU A 52 4.55 -0.38 4.52
CA GLU A 52 4.66 0.85 5.28
C GLU A 52 4.00 2.05 4.59
N SER A 53 3.79 3.08 5.41
CA SER A 53 3.23 4.33 4.95
C SER A 53 4.15 5.04 3.97
N ASP A 54 3.53 5.69 2.97
CA ASP A 54 4.26 6.50 2.01
C ASP A 54 4.80 7.79 2.67
N PRO A 55 6.13 8.00 2.73
CA PRO A 55 6.72 9.15 3.38
C PRO A 55 6.38 10.48 2.69
N ALA A 56 6.11 10.49 1.38
CA ALA A 56 5.77 11.71 0.65
C ALA A 56 4.28 12.10 0.77
N CYS A 57 3.45 11.23 1.33
CA CYS A 57 2.03 11.54 1.50
C CYS A 57 1.85 12.62 2.59
N ALA A 58 1.47 13.84 2.18
CA ALA A 58 1.24 14.95 3.12
C ALA A 58 -0.09 14.85 3.88
N TYR A 59 -0.97 13.92 3.48
CA TYR A 59 -2.29 13.77 4.07
C TYR A 59 -2.23 13.12 5.46
N ILE A 60 -2.95 13.71 6.42
CA ILE A 60 -3.15 13.16 7.76
C ILE A 60 -4.58 12.62 7.85
N PRO A 61 -4.76 11.29 8.06
CA PRO A 61 -6.06 10.65 8.29
C PRO A 61 -6.87 11.35 9.37
N LYS A 62 -8.21 11.40 9.20
CA LYS A 62 -9.09 11.96 10.24
C LYS A 62 -8.91 11.29 11.59
N SER A 63 -8.66 9.98 11.60
CA SER A 63 -8.42 9.17 12.80
C SER A 63 -7.15 9.57 13.57
N LEU A 64 -6.19 10.22 12.93
CA LEU A 64 -4.91 10.62 13.52
C LEU A 64 -4.81 12.12 13.86
N ARG A 65 -5.83 12.91 13.55
CA ARG A 65 -5.85 14.33 13.91
C ARG A 65 -6.18 14.45 15.40
N LYS A 66 -5.29 15.08 16.17
CA LYS A 66 -5.60 15.43 17.57
C LYS A 66 -6.80 16.37 17.59
N LYS A 67 -7.73 16.13 18.51
CA LYS A 67 -8.81 17.08 18.83
C LYS A 67 -8.23 18.34 19.45
#